data_AF-A0A960Q290-F1
#
_entry.id   AF-A0A960Q290-F1
#
_cell.length_a   1.000
_cell.length_b   1.000
_cell.length_c   1.000
_cell.angle_alpha   90.00
_cell.angle_beta   90.00
_cell.angle_gamma   90.00
#
_symmetry.space_group_name_H-M   'P 1'
#
loop_
_entity.id
_entity.type
_entity.pdbx_description
1 polymer ?
#
loop_
_entity_poly.entity_id
_entity_poly.type
_entity_poly.pdbx_seq_one_letter_code
_entity_poly.pdbx_strand_id
1 'polypeptide(L)' 'MFIDHVEIEVASGKGGDGSVSFHREKYISKGGPDGGEGGRG' A
#
# COMPACT_ATOMS: atom_id res chain seq x y z
N MET A 1 31.27 -32.04 -19.58
CA MET A 1 31.00 -31.02 -18.54
C MET A 1 29.50 -30.78 -18.53
N PHE A 2 28.83 -31.00 -17.40
CA PHE A 2 27.38 -30.84 -17.28
C PHE A 2 27.10 -29.47 -16.65
N ILE A 3 26.18 -28.71 -17.20
CA ILE A 3 25.77 -27.40 -16.69
C ILE A 3 24.29 -27.52 -16.33
N ASP A 4 23.97 -27.24 -15.07
CA ASP A 4 22.60 -27.14 -14.59
C ASP A 4 22.10 -25.71 -14.79
N HIS A 5 20.89 -25.56 -15.31
CA HIS A 5 20.29 -24.27 -15.64
C HIS A 5 18.80 -24.29 -15.32
N VAL A 6 18.35 -23.25 -14.62
CA VAL A 6 16.93 -23.00 -14.35
C VAL A 6 16.66 -21.51 -14.52
N GLU A 7 15.52 -21.21 -15.14
CA GLU A 7 14.99 -19.86 -15.28
C GLU A 7 13.96 -19.63 -14.18
N ILE A 8 14.05 -18.50 -13.49
CA ILE A 8 13.09 -18.09 -12.47
C ILE A 8 12.58 -16.69 -12.76
N GLU A 9 11.29 -16.50 -12.53
CA GLU A 9 10.65 -15.20 -12.56
C GLU A 9 10.43 -14.73 -11.12
N VAL A 10 10.90 -13.52 -10.81
CA VAL A 10 10.78 -12.91 -9.49
C VAL A 10 10.14 -11.54 -9.63
N ALA A 11 9.21 -11.23 -8.74
CA ALA A 11 8.58 -9.93 -8.61
C ALA A 11 8.61 -9.46 -7.15
N SER A 12 8.73 -8.15 -6.94
CA SER A 12 8.60 -7.55 -5.62
C SER A 12 7.15 -7.54 -5.15
N GLY A 13 6.91 -7.27 -3.87
CA GLY A 13 5.57 -7.06 -3.37
C GLY A 13 4.95 -5.77 -3.94
N LYS A 14 3.63 -5.74 -4.00
CA LYS A 14 2.89 -4.51 -4.28
C LYS A 14 2.86 -3.67 -3.00
N GLY A 15 3.21 -2.39 -3.10
CA GLY A 15 2.95 -1.43 -2.03
C GLY A 15 1.47 -1.35 -1.69
N GLY A 16 1.16 -1.08 -0.43
CA GLY A 16 -0.21 -0.84 0.02
C GLY A 16 -0.70 0.53 -0.43
N ASP A 17 -1.95 0.62 -0.83
CA ASP A 17 -2.58 1.90 -1.19
C ASP A 17 -2.86 2.72 0.09
N GLY A 18 -2.67 4.04 0.03
CA GLY A 18 -3.11 4.96 1.09
C GLY A 18 -4.63 5.12 1.10
N SER A 19 -5.17 5.76 2.12
CA SER A 19 -6.62 6.01 2.25
C SER A 19 -6.97 7.49 2.16
N VAL A 20 -8.10 7.79 1.53
CA VAL A 20 -8.70 9.13 1.56
C VAL A 20 -9.84 9.09 2.55
N SER A 21 -9.68 9.77 3.69
CA SER A 21 -10.69 9.86 4.74
C SER A 21 -10.72 11.28 5.33
N PHE A 22 -11.87 11.63 5.88
CA PHE A 22 -12.07 12.87 6.63
C PHE A 22 -12.70 12.55 7.99
N HIS A 23 -12.19 13.21 9.02
CA HIS A 23 -12.70 13.10 10.37
C HIS A 23 -14.17 13.52 10.44
N ARG A 24 -15.00 12.71 11.10
CA ARG A 24 -16.44 12.97 11.27
C ARG A 24 -16.81 12.89 12.74
N GLU A 25 -17.28 14.01 13.29
CA GLU A 25 -17.78 14.10 14.65
C GLU A 25 -19.16 14.79 14.65
N LYS A 26 -20.04 14.37 15.57
CA LYS A 26 -21.46 14.76 15.64
C LYS A 26 -21.70 16.28 15.58
N TYR A 27 -20.79 17.08 16.12
CA TYR A 27 -20.93 18.54 16.19
C TYR A 27 -19.87 19.29 15.38
N ILE A 28 -19.08 18.58 14.56
CA ILE A 28 -18.10 19.18 13.65
C ILE A 28 -18.62 19.02 12.23
N SER A 29 -18.99 20.14 11.60
CA SER A 29 -19.57 20.16 10.26
C SER A 29 -18.60 19.70 9.16
N LYS A 30 -17.29 19.93 9.34
CA LYS A 30 -16.21 19.48 8.45
C LYS A 30 -14.95 19.17 9.26
N GLY A 31 -14.72 17.90 9.58
CA GLY A 31 -13.44 17.48 10.16
C GLY A 31 -12.34 17.47 9.11
N GLY A 32 -11.09 17.56 9.56
CA GLY A 32 -9.92 17.57 8.69
C GLY A 32 -9.68 16.22 8.00
N PRO A 33 -8.80 16.17 6.98
CA PRO A 33 -8.34 14.92 6.40
C PRO A 33 -7.67 14.04 7.47
N ASP A 34 -8.05 12.76 7.53
CA ASP A 34 -7.49 11.77 8.46
C ASP A 34 -7.13 10.44 7.76
N GLY A 35 -7.00 10.50 6.44
CA GLY A 35 -6.47 9.41 5.62
C GLY A 35 -5.04 9.03 5.96
N GLY A 36 -4.73 7.73 5.86
CA GLY A 36 -3.43 7.15 6.19
C GLY A 36 -2.57 6.88 4.95
N GLU A 37 -1.27 6.73 5.19
CA GLU A 37 -0.29 6.42 4.14
C GLU A 37 -0.36 4.94 3.70
N GLY A 38 0.09 4.73 2.47
CA GLY A 38 0.31 3.39 1.91
C GLY A 38 1.49 2.65 2.55
N GLY A 39 1.45 1.33 2.50
CA GLY A 39 2.52 0.45 3.01
C GLY A 39 3.60 0.14 1.98
N ARG A 40 4.78 -0.28 2.43
CA ARG A 40 5.84 -0.77 1.53
C ARG A 40 5.50 -2.17 1.01
N GLY A 41 5.87 -2.45 -0.23
CA GLY A 41 5.83 -3.76 -0.89
C GLY A 41 7.22 -4.19 -1.36
#